data_AF-A0A415CSV5-F1
#
_entry.id   AF-A0A415CSV5-F1
#
_cell.length_a   1.000
_cell.length_b   1.000
_cell.length_c   1.000
_cell.angle_alpha   90.00
_cell.angle_beta   90.00
_cell.angle_gamma   90.00
#
_symmetry.space_group_name_H-M   'P 1'
#
loop_
_entity.id
_entity.type
_entity.pdbx_description
1 polymer ?
#
loop_
_entity_poly.entity_id
_entity_poly.type
_entity_poly.pdbx_seq_one_letter_code
_entity_poly.pdbx_strand_id
1 'polypeptide(L)'
;MSIYMSRAELEEISEGLITAYANKFSNRVIQSIDIEHFITEFLMLRIEYASFAEDDAGRIGFLADGATPLLVHQDGKIIPFVFPKDTIVLDKFLLAEKEQGRRRFTMAHEASHHILSKMYAMPSEGRFHAEYDSERSYSKEELAQMFASVEWQADTMGASLLMPRRIIENALAKYNQSNPIKVYGDNTITSKEKAVIRRMAAYIGVSYTALVIRLRDMGLFEYHNILEYISNELNLGGVSQ
;
A
#
# COMPACT_ATOMS: atom_id res chain seq x y z
N MET A 1 -14.92 10.93 19.57
CA MET A 1 -13.62 10.28 19.34
C MET A 1 -13.69 9.69 17.95
N SER A 2 -12.83 10.12 17.02
CA SER A 2 -12.89 9.65 15.64
C SER A 2 -12.53 8.16 15.60
N ILE A 3 -13.42 7.32 15.09
CA ILE A 3 -13.23 5.86 15.07
C ILE A 3 -12.47 5.50 13.79
N TYR A 4 -11.20 5.88 13.75
CA TYR A 4 -10.27 5.40 12.73
C TYR A 4 -9.72 4.04 13.16
N MET A 5 -9.55 3.13 12.19
CA MET A 5 -9.04 1.80 12.50
C MET A 5 -7.57 1.86 12.84
N SER A 6 -7.19 1.04 13.81
CA SER A 6 -5.78 0.90 14.14
C SER A 6 -5.03 0.21 13.01
N ARG A 7 -3.72 0.45 12.94
CA ARG A 7 -2.83 -0.27 12.01
C ARG A 7 -2.99 -1.79 12.13
N ALA A 8 -3.04 -2.30 13.35
CA ALA A 8 -3.16 -3.75 13.61
C ALA A 8 -4.48 -4.32 13.07
N GLU A 9 -5.58 -3.58 13.22
CA GLU A 9 -6.89 -3.95 12.69
C GLU A 9 -6.89 -3.98 11.15
N LEU A 10 -6.31 -2.95 10.51
CA LEU A 10 -6.16 -2.93 9.05
C LEU A 10 -5.31 -4.11 8.54
N GLU A 11 -4.23 -4.43 9.25
CA GLU A 11 -3.37 -5.57 8.93
C GLU A 11 -4.13 -6.90 9.05
N GLU A 12 -4.84 -7.14 10.16
CA GLU A 12 -5.62 -8.37 10.36
C GLU A 12 -6.69 -8.57 9.28
N ILE A 13 -7.39 -7.50 8.92
CA ILE A 13 -8.43 -7.54 7.89
C ILE A 13 -7.82 -7.77 6.51
N SER A 14 -6.69 -7.13 6.20
CA SER A 14 -5.97 -7.33 4.95
C SER A 14 -5.52 -8.80 4.82
N GLU A 15 -4.94 -9.38 5.86
CA GLU A 15 -4.54 -10.80 5.87
C GLU A 15 -5.75 -11.72 5.70
N GLY A 16 -6.87 -11.42 6.37
CA GLY A 16 -8.12 -12.15 6.23
C GLY A 16 -8.66 -12.13 4.79
N LEU A 17 -8.65 -10.96 4.14
CA LEU A 17 -9.07 -10.80 2.75
C LEU A 17 -8.17 -11.58 1.79
N ILE A 18 -6.85 -11.49 1.94
CA ILE A 18 -5.91 -12.24 1.10
C ILE A 18 -6.03 -13.75 1.34
N THR A 19 -6.30 -14.18 2.56
CA THR A 19 -6.57 -15.59 2.88
C THR A 19 -7.84 -16.09 2.21
N ALA A 20 -8.94 -15.32 2.30
CA ALA A 20 -10.19 -15.65 1.63
C ALA A 20 -10.02 -15.68 0.10
N TYR A 21 -9.27 -14.74 -0.45
CA TYR A 21 -8.90 -14.69 -1.86
C TYR A 21 -8.11 -15.94 -2.28
N ALA A 22 -7.06 -16.29 -1.54
CA ALA A 22 -6.22 -17.46 -1.83
C ALA A 22 -7.00 -18.79 -1.75
N ASN A 23 -7.94 -18.90 -0.81
CA ASN A 23 -8.79 -20.08 -0.65
C ASN A 23 -9.77 -20.23 -1.82
N LYS A 24 -10.33 -19.13 -2.33
CA LYS A 24 -11.24 -19.12 -3.49
C LYS A 24 -10.49 -19.33 -4.81
N PHE A 25 -9.29 -18.79 -4.92
CA PHE A 25 -8.49 -18.77 -6.15
C PHE A 25 -7.09 -19.35 -5.89
N SER A 26 -7.03 -20.68 -5.79
CA SER A 26 -5.78 -21.42 -5.52
C SER A 26 -4.64 -21.00 -6.46
N ASN A 27 -3.42 -20.92 -5.93
CA ASN A 27 -2.18 -20.57 -6.65
C ASN A 27 -1.99 -19.11 -7.09
N ARG A 28 -2.85 -18.17 -6.68
CA ARG A 28 -2.73 -16.72 -7.03
C ARG A 28 -1.99 -15.85 -6.01
N VAL A 29 -1.47 -16.45 -4.94
CA VAL A 29 -0.84 -15.77 -3.78
C VAL A 29 0.53 -16.38 -3.44
N ILE A 30 1.15 -17.11 -4.36
CA ILE A 30 2.36 -17.91 -4.07
C ILE A 30 3.59 -17.01 -3.88
N GLN A 31 3.84 -16.12 -4.84
CA GLN A 31 5.02 -15.26 -4.87
C GLN A 31 4.65 -13.79 -4.67
N SER A 32 3.55 -13.37 -5.27
CA SER A 32 3.04 -12.02 -5.26
C SER A 32 1.52 -12.07 -5.42
N ILE A 33 0.83 -11.02 -4.98
CA ILE A 33 -0.61 -10.90 -5.19
C ILE A 33 -0.87 -10.44 -6.62
N ASP A 34 -1.69 -11.22 -7.32
CA ASP A 34 -2.36 -10.82 -8.55
C ASP A 34 -3.44 -9.79 -8.20
N ILE A 35 -3.03 -8.52 -8.09
CA ILE A 35 -3.88 -7.43 -7.58
C ILE A 35 -5.00 -7.07 -8.56
N GLU A 36 -4.75 -7.19 -9.87
CA GLU A 36 -5.78 -6.97 -10.89
C GLU A 36 -6.89 -8.01 -10.73
N HIS A 37 -6.55 -9.29 -10.64
CA HIS A 37 -7.52 -10.36 -10.42
C HIS A 37 -8.21 -10.25 -9.05
N PHE A 38 -7.50 -9.83 -7.99
CA PHE A 38 -8.12 -9.55 -6.70
C PHE A 38 -9.20 -8.46 -6.83
N ILE A 39 -8.93 -7.39 -7.57
CA ILE A 39 -9.89 -6.30 -7.78
C ILE A 39 -11.07 -6.75 -8.64
N THR A 40 -10.82 -7.40 -9.78
CA THR A 40 -11.89 -7.71 -10.75
C THR A 40 -12.72 -8.93 -10.37
N GLU A 41 -12.10 -9.99 -9.85
CA GLU A 41 -12.77 -11.28 -9.62
C GLU A 41 -13.13 -11.53 -8.15
N PHE A 42 -12.45 -10.87 -7.21
CA PHE A 42 -12.75 -11.00 -5.78
C PHE A 42 -13.56 -9.82 -5.24
N LEU A 43 -13.15 -8.58 -5.52
CA LEU A 43 -13.90 -7.38 -5.13
C LEU A 43 -15.02 -7.00 -6.11
N MET A 44 -15.04 -7.57 -7.31
CA MET A 44 -16.04 -7.29 -8.37
C MET A 44 -16.02 -5.83 -8.84
N LEU A 45 -14.84 -5.21 -8.86
CA LEU A 45 -14.62 -3.85 -9.34
C LEU A 45 -14.13 -3.85 -10.80
N ARG A 46 -14.24 -2.69 -11.45
CA ARG A 46 -13.66 -2.47 -12.79
C ARG A 46 -12.32 -1.76 -12.67
N ILE A 47 -11.45 -1.97 -13.65
CA ILE A 47 -10.20 -1.23 -13.80
C ILE A 47 -10.22 -0.56 -15.17
N GLU A 48 -10.03 0.75 -15.19
CA GLU A 48 -9.91 1.54 -16.42
C GLU A 48 -8.67 2.44 -16.40
N TYR A 49 -8.22 2.85 -17.58
CA TYR A 49 -7.08 3.76 -17.74
C TYR A 49 -7.48 5.02 -18.50
N ALA A 50 -7.19 6.18 -17.92
CA ALA A 50 -7.40 7.48 -18.54
C ALA A 50 -6.13 8.35 -18.45
N SER A 51 -5.99 9.36 -19.29
CA SER A 51 -4.90 10.34 -19.13
C SER A 51 -5.45 11.46 -18.25
N PHE A 52 -5.00 11.58 -17.01
CA PHE A 52 -5.58 12.56 -16.09
C PHE A 52 -5.12 13.96 -16.50
N ALA A 53 -5.98 14.93 -16.25
CA ALA A 53 -5.75 16.35 -16.52
C ALA A 53 -5.99 17.20 -15.26
N GLU A 54 -5.95 16.56 -14.08
CA GLU A 54 -6.07 17.20 -12.78
C GLU A 54 -4.82 18.03 -12.47
N ASP A 55 -4.99 19.14 -11.75
CA ASP A 55 -3.88 20.03 -11.34
C ASP A 55 -2.97 19.38 -10.27
N ASP A 56 -3.51 18.41 -9.54
CA ASP A 56 -2.77 17.66 -8.51
C ASP A 56 -2.01 16.48 -9.13
N ALA A 57 -0.71 16.70 -9.38
CA ALA A 57 0.19 15.68 -9.92
C ALA A 57 0.35 14.43 -9.02
N GLY A 58 -0.12 14.47 -7.77
CA GLY A 58 -0.17 13.31 -6.87
C GLY A 58 -1.34 12.36 -7.16
N ARG A 59 -2.40 12.83 -7.81
CA ARG A 59 -3.58 12.02 -8.17
C ARG A 59 -3.29 11.20 -9.43
N ILE A 60 -2.95 9.94 -9.22
CA ILE A 60 -2.64 8.98 -10.29
C ILE A 60 -3.58 7.77 -10.30
N GLY A 61 -4.53 7.75 -9.35
CA GLY A 61 -5.61 6.79 -9.17
C GLY A 61 -6.88 7.52 -8.74
N PHE A 62 -8.03 6.91 -9.03
CA PHE A 62 -9.35 7.42 -8.64
C PHE A 62 -10.38 6.29 -8.57
N LEU A 63 -10.96 6.06 -7.40
CA LEU A 63 -12.14 5.21 -7.24
C LEU A 63 -13.42 5.98 -7.59
N ALA A 64 -14.04 5.63 -8.71
CA ALA A 64 -15.24 6.28 -9.20
C ALA A 64 -16.50 5.92 -8.39
N ASP A 65 -17.25 6.94 -7.99
CA ASP A 65 -18.53 6.86 -7.29
C ASP A 65 -19.75 6.90 -8.23
N GLY A 66 -19.54 7.13 -9.53
CA GLY A 66 -20.60 7.29 -10.53
C GLY A 66 -21.19 8.70 -10.63
N ALA A 67 -20.65 9.68 -9.90
CA ALA A 67 -21.18 11.05 -9.83
C ALA A 67 -20.09 12.12 -9.96
N THR A 68 -18.94 11.92 -9.33
CA THR A 68 -17.82 12.87 -9.30
C THR A 68 -17.05 12.82 -10.63
N PRO A 69 -16.95 13.93 -11.38
CA PRO A 69 -16.19 13.97 -12.62
C PRO A 69 -14.68 13.97 -12.36
N LEU A 70 -13.94 13.26 -13.21
CA LEU A 70 -12.48 13.32 -13.31
C LEU A 70 -12.11 14.09 -14.58
N LEU A 71 -11.21 15.06 -14.49
CA LEU A 71 -10.67 15.74 -15.66
C LEU A 71 -9.71 14.83 -16.41
N VAL A 72 -10.00 14.59 -17.68
CA VAL A 72 -9.20 13.69 -18.53
C VAL A 72 -8.85 14.34 -19.87
N HIS A 73 -7.68 13.99 -20.39
CA HIS A 73 -7.30 14.27 -21.76
C HIS A 73 -7.99 13.28 -22.71
N GLN A 74 -8.91 13.78 -23.54
CA GLN A 74 -9.58 13.03 -24.59
C GLN A 74 -9.57 13.83 -25.90
N ASP A 75 -9.09 13.21 -26.98
CA ASP A 75 -9.01 13.81 -28.32
C ASP A 75 -8.35 15.20 -28.36
N GLY A 76 -7.28 15.38 -27.56
CA GLY A 76 -6.53 16.64 -27.47
C GLY A 76 -7.20 17.74 -26.65
N LYS A 77 -8.33 17.45 -25.99
CA LYS A 77 -9.05 18.38 -25.11
C LYS A 77 -9.06 17.86 -23.67
N ILE A 78 -9.19 18.78 -22.72
CA ILE A 78 -9.48 18.46 -21.32
C ILE A 78 -10.99 18.46 -21.16
N ILE A 79 -11.57 17.34 -20.74
CA ILE A 79 -12.99 17.22 -20.48
C ILE A 79 -13.24 16.63 -19.09
N PRO A 80 -14.30 17.05 -18.39
CA PRO A 80 -14.80 16.30 -17.25
C PRO A 80 -15.49 15.02 -17.73
N PHE A 81 -15.13 13.88 -17.15
CA PHE A 81 -15.73 12.59 -17.44
C PHE A 81 -16.17 11.88 -16.16
N VAL A 82 -17.40 11.39 -16.13
CA VAL A 82 -17.94 10.63 -14.99
C VAL A 82 -17.84 9.14 -15.31
N PHE A 83 -16.93 8.45 -14.63
CA PHE A 83 -16.78 7.00 -14.75
C PHE A 83 -17.90 6.27 -14.00
N PRO A 84 -18.30 5.06 -14.44
CA PRO A 84 -19.27 4.26 -13.71
C PRO A 84 -18.82 4.00 -12.27
N LYS A 85 -19.78 3.95 -11.34
CA LYS A 85 -19.52 3.57 -9.96
C LYS A 85 -18.77 2.21 -9.89
N ASP A 86 -17.95 2.06 -8.86
CA ASP A 86 -17.17 0.84 -8.57
C ASP A 86 -16.11 0.56 -9.66
N THR A 87 -15.54 1.63 -10.21
CA THR A 87 -14.45 1.59 -11.19
C THR A 87 -13.19 2.25 -10.61
N ILE A 88 -12.09 1.51 -10.55
CA ILE A 88 -10.77 2.04 -10.26
C ILE A 88 -10.19 2.57 -11.58
N VAL A 89 -10.00 3.88 -11.66
CA VAL A 89 -9.39 4.55 -12.81
C VAL A 89 -7.94 4.87 -12.47
N LEU A 90 -7.02 4.54 -13.36
CA LEU A 90 -5.59 4.80 -13.21
C LEU A 90 -5.08 5.70 -14.33
N ASP A 91 -4.07 6.51 -14.05
CA ASP A 91 -3.42 7.27 -15.12
C ASP A 91 -2.70 6.35 -16.11
N LYS A 92 -2.91 6.56 -17.41
CA LYS A 92 -2.26 5.83 -18.52
C LYS A 92 -0.73 5.82 -18.44
N PHE A 93 -0.06 6.81 -17.84
CA PHE A 93 1.40 6.75 -17.71
C PHE A 93 1.85 5.52 -16.90
N LEU A 94 1.02 5.02 -15.98
CA LEU A 94 1.28 3.82 -15.17
C LEU A 94 1.33 2.53 -16.02
N LEU A 95 0.88 2.55 -17.27
CA LEU A 95 1.00 1.41 -18.18
C LEU A 95 2.46 1.10 -18.54
N ALA A 96 3.37 2.08 -18.43
CA ALA A 96 4.78 1.86 -18.70
C ALA A 96 5.39 0.80 -17.77
N GLU A 97 6.23 -0.09 -18.30
CA GLU A 97 6.80 -1.21 -17.54
C GLU A 97 7.58 -0.76 -16.30
N LYS A 98 8.32 0.35 -16.40
CA LYS A 98 9.05 0.95 -15.28
C LYS A 98 8.15 1.40 -14.11
N GLU A 99 6.86 1.61 -14.37
CA GLU A 99 5.88 2.06 -13.39
C GLU A 99 5.11 0.89 -12.76
N GLN A 100 5.43 -0.36 -13.08
CA GLN A 100 4.68 -1.53 -12.64
C GLN A 100 4.48 -1.59 -11.11
N GLY A 101 5.52 -1.26 -10.33
CA GLY A 101 5.41 -1.21 -8.88
C GLY A 101 4.47 -0.10 -8.37
N ARG A 102 4.50 1.08 -9.00
CA ARG A 102 3.58 2.18 -8.69
C ARG A 102 2.16 1.83 -9.09
N ARG A 103 1.96 1.28 -10.28
CA ARG A 103 0.65 0.81 -10.77
C ARG A 103 -0.01 -0.16 -9.79
N ARG A 104 0.74 -1.17 -9.34
CA ARG A 104 0.22 -2.16 -8.39
C ARG A 104 -0.14 -1.53 -7.05
N PHE A 105 0.68 -0.61 -6.56
CA PHE A 105 0.39 0.10 -5.32
C PHE A 105 -0.85 0.99 -5.44
N THR A 106 -0.97 1.78 -6.51
CA THR A 106 -2.15 2.60 -6.76
C THR A 106 -3.42 1.74 -6.85
N MET A 107 -3.38 0.61 -7.55
CA MET A 107 -4.50 -0.36 -7.56
C MET A 107 -4.89 -0.82 -6.15
N ALA A 108 -3.91 -1.22 -5.34
CA ALA A 108 -4.18 -1.68 -3.98
C ALA A 108 -4.69 -0.56 -3.06
N HIS A 109 -4.21 0.66 -3.25
CA HIS A 109 -4.67 1.86 -2.53
C HIS A 109 -6.14 2.17 -2.87
N GLU A 110 -6.50 2.25 -4.15
CA GLU A 110 -7.90 2.50 -4.56
C GLU A 110 -8.84 1.35 -4.15
N ALA A 111 -8.36 0.10 -4.22
CA ALA A 111 -9.10 -1.05 -3.69
C ALA A 111 -9.33 -0.94 -2.18
N SER A 112 -8.36 -0.37 -1.45
CA SER A 112 -8.48 -0.14 -0.01
C SER A 112 -9.56 0.89 0.30
N HIS A 113 -9.67 1.99 -0.46
CA HIS A 113 -10.80 2.93 -0.31
C HIS A 113 -12.15 2.23 -0.46
N HIS A 114 -12.28 1.33 -1.43
CA HIS A 114 -13.51 0.55 -1.61
C HIS A 114 -13.81 -0.34 -0.39
N ILE A 115 -12.82 -1.08 0.10
CA ILE A 115 -12.96 -1.95 1.27
C ILE A 115 -13.33 -1.13 2.52
N LEU A 116 -12.59 -0.04 2.77
CA LEU A 116 -12.82 0.86 3.90
C LEU A 116 -14.25 1.44 3.87
N SER A 117 -14.72 1.89 2.71
CA SER A 117 -16.10 2.40 2.57
C SER A 117 -17.16 1.36 2.93
N LYS A 118 -16.99 0.09 2.54
CA LYS A 118 -17.89 -1.00 2.93
C LYS A 118 -17.85 -1.26 4.43
N MET A 119 -16.69 -1.17 5.05
CA MET A 119 -16.52 -1.40 6.48
C MET A 119 -17.18 -0.31 7.33
N TYR A 120 -17.05 0.96 6.92
CA TYR A 120 -17.72 2.07 7.59
C TYR A 120 -19.24 2.05 7.40
N ALA A 121 -19.72 1.55 6.25
CA ALA A 121 -21.14 1.39 5.97
C ALA A 121 -21.81 0.21 6.72
N MET A 122 -21.05 -0.67 7.40
CA MET A 122 -21.64 -1.77 8.16
C MET A 122 -22.31 -1.26 9.45
N PRO A 123 -23.63 -1.46 9.65
CA PRO A 123 -24.32 -1.03 10.84
C PRO A 123 -23.89 -1.93 12.01
N SER A 124 -23.07 -1.40 12.92
CA SER A 124 -22.92 -1.99 14.24
C SER A 124 -23.77 -1.21 15.22
N GLU A 125 -24.73 -1.88 15.84
CA GLU A 125 -25.49 -1.36 16.97
C GLU A 125 -24.51 -0.87 18.05
N GLY A 126 -24.40 0.46 18.20
CA GLY A 126 -23.61 1.09 19.27
C GLY A 126 -22.26 1.73 18.88
N ARG A 127 -21.98 2.03 17.61
CA ARG A 127 -20.83 2.89 17.25
C ARG A 127 -21.29 4.35 17.11
N PHE A 128 -20.62 5.28 17.80
CA PHE A 128 -20.79 6.71 17.53
C PHE A 128 -20.37 6.97 16.09
N HIS A 129 -21.34 7.26 15.23
CA HIS A 129 -21.13 7.56 13.82
C HIS A 129 -20.18 8.76 13.70
N ALA A 130 -19.03 8.53 13.08
CA ALA A 130 -18.14 9.58 12.58
C ALA A 130 -17.97 9.37 11.07
N GLU A 131 -19.06 9.05 10.37
CA GLU A 131 -19.13 9.40 8.95
C GLU A 131 -19.03 10.92 8.81
N TYR A 132 -18.65 11.36 7.61
CA TYR A 132 -18.85 12.73 7.16
C TYR A 132 -20.34 13.06 7.30
N ASP A 133 -20.70 13.65 8.43
CA ASP A 133 -22.05 14.12 8.68
C ASP A 133 -22.20 15.42 7.91
N SER A 134 -22.85 15.37 6.75
CA SER A 134 -23.08 16.56 5.92
C SER A 134 -23.89 17.66 6.64
N GLU A 135 -24.53 17.33 7.77
CA GLU A 135 -25.26 18.27 8.62
C GLU A 135 -24.38 18.88 9.72
N ARG A 136 -23.16 18.36 9.92
CA ARG A 136 -22.19 18.86 10.89
C ARG A 136 -21.20 19.82 10.22
N SER A 137 -21.06 21.01 10.80
CA SER A 137 -20.01 21.95 10.42
C SER A 137 -18.66 21.47 10.95
N TYR A 138 -17.73 21.16 10.04
CA TYR A 138 -16.33 20.86 10.37
C TYR A 138 -15.45 22.08 10.06
N SER A 139 -14.43 22.31 10.89
CA SER A 139 -13.35 23.24 10.58
C SER A 139 -12.49 22.71 9.42
N LYS A 140 -11.73 23.59 8.77
CA LYS A 140 -10.80 23.20 7.69
C LYS A 140 -9.75 22.22 8.19
N GLU A 141 -9.29 22.43 9.43
CA GLU A 141 -8.29 21.61 10.10
C GLU A 141 -8.84 20.21 10.41
N GLU A 142 -10.09 20.12 10.87
CA GLU A 142 -10.76 18.83 11.09
C GLU A 142 -10.94 18.07 9.79
N LEU A 143 -11.40 18.72 8.72
CA LEU A 143 -11.51 18.09 7.39
C LEU A 143 -10.15 17.59 6.89
N ALA A 144 -9.10 18.41 7.00
CA ALA A 144 -7.75 18.04 6.59
C ALA A 144 -7.24 16.81 7.38
N GLN A 145 -7.51 16.75 8.68
CA GLN A 145 -7.16 15.58 9.51
C GLN A 145 -7.97 14.34 9.12
N MET A 146 -9.26 14.50 8.78
CA MET A 146 -10.09 13.39 8.31
C MET A 146 -9.54 12.80 7.01
N PHE A 147 -9.25 13.65 6.01
CA PHE A 147 -8.66 13.21 4.75
C PHE A 147 -7.31 12.54 4.98
N ALA A 148 -6.41 13.16 5.75
CA ALA A 148 -5.10 12.57 6.05
C ALA A 148 -5.22 11.19 6.71
N SER A 149 -6.23 10.98 7.55
CA SER A 149 -6.46 9.68 8.18
C SER A 149 -7.02 8.64 7.22
N VAL A 150 -7.94 9.00 6.32
CA VAL A 150 -8.47 8.08 5.30
C VAL A 150 -7.38 7.62 4.34
N GLU A 151 -6.57 8.56 3.84
CA GLU A 151 -5.42 8.27 2.97
C GLU A 151 -4.41 7.36 3.68
N TRP A 152 -4.08 7.66 4.95
CA TRP A 152 -3.16 6.81 5.72
C TRP A 152 -3.67 5.38 5.90
N GLN A 153 -4.98 5.20 6.13
CA GLN A 153 -5.58 3.87 6.24
C GLN A 153 -5.56 3.13 4.88
N ALA A 154 -5.82 3.84 3.78
CA ALA A 154 -5.75 3.29 2.43
C ALA A 154 -4.32 2.86 2.06
N ASP A 155 -3.31 3.67 2.38
CA ASP A 155 -1.90 3.32 2.20
C ASP A 155 -1.50 2.10 3.04
N THR A 156 -1.92 2.08 4.30
CA THR A 156 -1.61 0.99 5.24
C THR A 156 -2.25 -0.33 4.79
N MET A 157 -3.51 -0.30 4.40
CA MET A 157 -4.23 -1.47 3.87
C MET A 157 -3.67 -1.88 2.51
N GLY A 158 -3.41 -0.95 1.60
CA GLY A 158 -2.84 -1.24 0.28
C GLY A 158 -1.47 -1.92 0.36
N ALA A 159 -0.61 -1.45 1.27
CA ALA A 159 0.66 -2.11 1.57
C ALA A 159 0.46 -3.53 2.13
N SER A 160 -0.50 -3.71 3.03
CA SER A 160 -0.80 -5.00 3.67
C SER A 160 -1.41 -6.01 2.70
N LEU A 161 -2.25 -5.56 1.77
CA LEU A 161 -2.80 -6.37 0.69
C LEU A 161 -1.70 -6.86 -0.25
N LEU A 162 -0.73 -6.01 -0.62
CA LEU A 162 0.35 -6.40 -1.54
C LEU A 162 1.47 -7.21 -0.87
N MET A 163 1.67 -6.99 0.43
CA MET A 163 2.76 -7.59 1.21
C MET A 163 2.22 -8.31 2.44
N PRO A 164 1.37 -9.34 2.26
CA PRO A 164 0.87 -10.14 3.37
C PRO A 164 2.02 -10.90 4.03
N ARG A 165 1.89 -11.17 5.32
CA ARG A 165 2.90 -11.74 6.20
C ARG A 165 3.53 -12.99 5.59
N ARG A 166 2.70 -13.91 5.10
CA ARG A 166 3.15 -15.16 4.47
C ARG A 166 4.07 -14.92 3.26
N ILE A 167 3.78 -13.91 2.43
CA ILE A 167 4.62 -13.58 1.26
C ILE A 167 5.96 -13.00 1.72
N ILE A 168 5.94 -12.10 2.72
CA ILE A 168 7.17 -11.51 3.27
C ILE A 168 8.05 -12.59 3.91
N GLU A 169 7.47 -13.46 4.73
CA GLU A 169 8.18 -14.55 5.39
C GLU A 169 8.77 -15.54 4.37
N ASN A 170 8.01 -15.90 3.32
CA ASN A 170 8.52 -16.73 2.23
C ASN A 170 9.70 -16.07 1.48
N ALA A 171 9.62 -14.77 1.22
CA ALA A 171 10.72 -14.02 0.58
C ALA A 171 11.95 -13.98 1.50
N LEU A 172 11.76 -13.76 2.80
CA LEU A 172 12.84 -13.75 3.77
C LEU A 172 13.48 -15.13 3.93
N ALA A 173 12.68 -16.20 3.97
CA ALA A 173 13.15 -17.58 3.96
C ALA A 173 14.02 -17.87 2.72
N LYS A 174 13.56 -17.43 1.54
CA LYS A 174 14.25 -17.65 0.27
C LYS A 174 15.57 -16.88 0.15
N TYR A 175 15.61 -15.61 0.57
CA TYR A 175 16.74 -14.71 0.29
C TYR A 175 17.64 -14.43 1.50
N ASN A 176 17.19 -14.75 2.71
CA ASN A 176 17.93 -14.55 3.95
C ASN A 176 17.82 -15.73 4.94
N GLN A 177 17.33 -16.90 4.50
CA GLN A 177 17.23 -18.11 5.34
C GLN A 177 16.41 -17.89 6.62
N SER A 178 15.39 -17.03 6.53
CA SER A 178 14.53 -16.62 7.66
C SER A 178 15.26 -15.87 8.76
N ASN A 179 16.52 -15.47 8.54
CA ASN A 179 17.21 -14.58 9.46
C ASN A 179 16.62 -13.17 9.33
N PRO A 180 16.52 -12.42 10.43
CA PRO A 180 16.22 -10.99 10.39
C PRO A 180 17.24 -10.22 9.53
N ILE A 181 16.81 -9.07 9.02
CA ILE A 181 17.70 -8.17 8.29
C ILE A 181 18.38 -7.22 9.28
N LYS A 182 19.70 -7.11 9.19
CA LYS A 182 20.47 -6.28 10.11
C LYS A 182 20.37 -4.79 9.78
N VAL A 183 20.17 -4.00 10.83
CA VAL A 183 20.16 -2.53 10.78
C VAL A 183 21.06 -2.01 11.88
N TYR A 184 21.96 -1.09 11.54
CA TYR A 184 22.88 -0.46 12.48
C TYR A 184 22.36 0.94 12.85
N GLY A 185 22.28 1.22 14.15
CA GLY A 185 21.48 2.35 14.64
C GLY A 185 20.03 2.24 14.14
N ASP A 186 19.42 3.36 13.75
CA ASP A 186 18.00 3.34 13.36
C ASP A 186 17.76 3.02 11.87
N ASN A 187 18.75 3.29 11.01
CA ASN A 187 18.55 3.37 9.56
C ASN A 187 19.69 2.83 8.70
N THR A 188 20.84 2.44 9.28
CA THR A 188 22.00 2.07 8.47
C THR A 188 21.95 0.61 8.06
N ILE A 189 21.60 0.37 6.80
CA ILE A 189 21.55 -0.97 6.20
C ILE A 189 22.79 -1.15 5.31
N THR A 190 23.54 -2.24 5.53
CA THR A 190 24.76 -2.55 4.76
C THR A 190 24.46 -2.83 3.29
N SER A 191 25.48 -2.78 2.42
CA SER A 191 25.32 -3.11 1.00
C SER A 191 24.83 -4.54 0.78
N LYS A 192 25.25 -5.48 1.63
CA LYS A 192 24.79 -6.88 1.61
C LYS A 192 23.30 -6.98 1.93
N GLU A 193 22.86 -6.37 3.03
CA GLU A 193 21.45 -6.39 3.43
C GLU A 193 20.56 -5.64 2.44
N LYS A 194 21.03 -4.52 1.88
CA LYS A 194 20.36 -3.81 0.78
C LYS A 194 20.16 -4.71 -0.44
N ALA A 195 21.14 -5.54 -0.79
CA ALA A 195 21.02 -6.49 -1.89
C ALA A 195 19.99 -7.59 -1.60
N VAL A 196 19.88 -8.07 -0.35
CA VAL A 196 18.83 -9.01 0.08
C VAL A 196 17.44 -8.39 -0.11
N ILE A 197 17.22 -7.19 0.45
CA ILE A 197 15.93 -6.49 0.34
C ILE A 197 15.56 -6.23 -1.12
N ARG A 198 16.52 -5.82 -1.97
CA ARG A 198 16.27 -5.62 -3.41
C ARG A 198 15.79 -6.90 -4.10
N ARG A 199 16.39 -8.06 -3.78
CA ARG A 199 15.94 -9.35 -4.34
C ARG A 199 14.55 -9.73 -3.84
N MET A 200 14.25 -9.51 -2.56
CA MET A 200 12.92 -9.73 -2.01
C MET A 200 11.87 -8.81 -2.67
N ALA A 201 12.18 -7.52 -2.82
CA ALA A 201 11.29 -6.54 -3.44
C ALA A 201 10.99 -6.90 -4.90
N ALA A 202 12.02 -7.31 -5.67
CA ALA A 202 11.85 -7.80 -7.03
C ALA A 202 11.03 -9.10 -7.09
N TYR A 203 11.23 -10.01 -6.14
CA TYR A 203 10.48 -11.26 -6.05
C TYR A 203 8.98 -11.02 -5.80
N ILE A 204 8.64 -10.10 -4.90
CA ILE A 204 7.24 -9.75 -4.57
C ILE A 204 6.64 -8.79 -5.63
N GLY A 205 7.50 -8.05 -6.33
CA GLY A 205 7.16 -7.01 -7.31
C GLY A 205 6.66 -5.72 -6.68
N VAL A 206 7.35 -5.27 -5.62
CA VAL A 206 7.12 -3.99 -4.93
C VAL A 206 8.41 -3.14 -4.97
N SER A 207 8.32 -1.86 -4.60
CA SER A 207 9.50 -1.01 -4.50
C SER A 207 10.36 -1.41 -3.29
N TYR A 208 11.67 -1.12 -3.37
CA TYR A 208 12.60 -1.30 -2.25
C TYR A 208 12.11 -0.56 -0.99
N THR A 209 11.70 0.70 -1.15
CA THR A 209 11.26 1.54 -0.04
C THR A 209 9.99 1.00 0.62
N ALA A 210 9.00 0.57 -0.17
CA ALA A 210 7.78 -0.03 0.35
C ALA A 210 8.08 -1.29 1.17
N LEU A 211 8.99 -2.14 0.69
CA LEU A 211 9.39 -3.33 1.43
C LEU A 211 10.17 -3.00 2.72
N VAL A 212 11.05 -2.00 2.71
CA VAL A 212 11.76 -1.55 3.94
C VAL A 212 10.77 -1.10 5.01
N ILE A 213 9.77 -0.30 4.63
CA ILE A 213 8.72 0.15 5.54
C ILE A 213 7.98 -1.07 6.09
N ARG A 214 7.53 -1.99 5.23
CA ARG A 214 6.82 -3.19 5.66
C ARG A 214 7.63 -4.09 6.58
N LEU A 215 8.92 -4.31 6.30
CA LEU A 215 9.80 -5.11 7.16
C LEU A 215 9.96 -4.49 8.55
N ARG A 216 10.09 -3.16 8.62
CA ARG A 216 10.14 -2.42 9.89
C ARG A 216 8.85 -2.60 10.68
N ASP A 217 7.72 -2.42 10.00
CA ASP A 217 6.40 -2.49 10.60
C ASP A 217 6.08 -3.89 11.15
N MET A 218 6.57 -4.93 10.48
CA MET A 218 6.46 -6.31 10.92
C MET A 218 7.49 -6.72 11.98
N GLY A 219 8.41 -5.83 12.36
CA GLY A 219 9.47 -6.13 13.33
C GLY A 219 10.51 -7.14 12.83
N LEU A 220 10.78 -7.17 11.52
CA LEU A 220 11.70 -8.12 10.88
C LEU A 220 13.15 -7.61 10.75
N PHE A 221 13.46 -6.50 11.43
CA PHE A 221 14.82 -5.98 11.55
C PHE A 221 15.46 -6.38 12.88
N GLU A 222 16.74 -6.71 12.82
CA GLU A 222 17.61 -6.89 13.97
C GLU A 222 18.50 -5.65 14.11
N TYR A 223 18.39 -4.96 15.25
CA TYR A 223 19.06 -3.69 15.50
C TYR A 223 20.40 -3.89 16.20
N HIS A 224 21.45 -3.31 15.63
CA HIS A 224 22.83 -3.36 16.11
C HIS A 224 23.35 -1.97 16.44
N ASN A 225 24.40 -1.90 17.27
CA ASN A 225 25.01 -0.61 17.60
C ASN A 225 25.71 -0.02 16.36
N ILE A 226 25.49 1.27 16.07
CA ILE A 226 26.14 1.95 14.94
C ILE A 226 27.67 1.90 14.99
N LEU A 227 28.25 1.78 16.20
CA LEU A 227 29.69 1.62 16.36
C LEU A 227 30.21 0.32 15.75
N GLU A 228 29.43 -0.77 15.75
CA GLU A 228 29.79 -2.03 15.09
C GLU A 228 29.92 -1.85 13.57
N TYR A 229 29.08 -1.02 12.96
CA TYR A 229 29.19 -0.69 11.54
C TYR A 229 30.45 0.12 11.25
N ILE A 230 30.74 1.13 12.08
CA ILE A 230 31.93 1.97 11.92
C ILE A 230 33.21 1.13 12.06
N SER A 231 33.28 0.26 13.07
CA SER A 231 34.48 -0.54 13.32
C SER A 231 34.63 -1.72 12.35
N ASN A 232 33.56 -2.48 12.11
CA ASN A 232 33.67 -3.79 11.43
C ASN A 232 33.35 -3.71 9.93
N GLU A 233 32.48 -2.79 9.52
CA GLU A 233 32.07 -2.64 8.11
C GLU A 233 32.87 -1.53 7.41
N LEU A 234 33.10 -0.39 8.09
CA LEU A 234 33.90 0.71 7.54
C LEU A 234 35.39 0.63 7.88
N ASN A 235 35.80 -0.21 8.85
CA ASN A 235 37.17 -0.30 9.36
C ASN A 235 37.75 1.05 9.80
N LEU A 236 36.89 1.91 10.38
CA LEU A 236 37.27 3.21 10.90
C LEU A 236 37.41 3.16 12.42
N GLY A 237 38.30 4.01 12.98
CA GLY A 237 38.52 4.09 14.43
C GLY A 237 39.78 3.39 14.95
N GLY A 238 40.66 2.90 14.07
CA GLY A 238 42.02 2.51 14.44
C GLY A 238 42.14 1.21 15.24
N VAL A 239 41.26 0.25 15.01
CA VAL A 239 41.42 -1.10 15.59
C VAL A 239 42.49 -1.83 14.77
N SER A 240 43.74 -1.75 15.24
CA SER A 240 44.85 -2.57 14.77
C SER A 240 44.49 -4.05 14.90
N GLN A 241 44.78 -4.85 13.87
CA GLN A 241 44.80 -6.32 13.96
C GLN A 241 45.80 -6.80 15.01
#